data_AF-A0A8I5YJC1-F1
#
_entry.id   AF-A0A8I5YJC1-F1
#
_cell.length_a   1.000
_cell.length_b   1.000
_cell.length_c   1.000
_cell.angle_alpha   90.00
_cell.angle_beta   90.00
_cell.angle_gamma   90.00
#
_symmetry.space_group_name_H-M   'P 1'
#
loop_
_entity.id
_entity.type
_entity.pdbx_description
1 polymer ?
#
loop_
_entity_poly.entity_id
_entity_poly.type
_entity_poly.pdbx_seq_one_letter_code
_entity_poly.pdbx_strand_id
1 'polypeptide(L)'
;MQPFSIPVQITLQGSRRRQGRTAFPVSGKKREDYSDGDPLDVHKSLPSSAGEDRAMMLGFATMGFSVLMFFLLGTTILKPFMLSIRREESTCTAILTDIMDDWLDCAFTCGVHCRGQGKYPCLRVFVNLTHSGQKALLHYNEEAVQINPKCFYTPKCHQDRNDLLNSALDIKEFFDHKNGTPFSCFYSPASQSEDVILIKKYDQMAIFHCLFWPSLTLLGGALIVGMVRLTQHLSLLCEKYSTVVRDEVGGKVPYIEQHQFKLCSMRRSKGRAEKS
;
A
#
# COMPACT_ATOMS: atom_id res chain seq x y z
N MET A 1 13.19 46.64 17.28
CA MET A 1 14.66 46.78 17.26
C MET A 1 15.28 45.49 16.74
N GLN A 2 16.36 45.64 15.98
CA GLN A 2 17.04 44.73 15.06
C GLN A 2 17.63 43.43 15.65
N PRO A 3 18.02 42.46 14.79
CA PRO A 3 18.56 41.16 15.18
C PRO A 3 20.05 41.25 15.54
N PHE A 4 20.50 40.40 16.47
CA PHE A 4 21.92 40.22 16.77
C PHE A 4 22.41 38.90 16.20
N SER A 5 23.17 39.01 15.11
CA SER A 5 24.10 37.99 14.62
C SER A 5 25.44 38.22 15.31
N ILE A 6 25.99 37.20 15.98
CA ILE A 6 27.39 37.21 16.46
C ILE A 6 28.07 35.91 15.99
N PRO A 7 29.24 36.00 15.34
CA PRO A 7 29.97 34.86 14.81
C PRO A 7 30.89 34.26 15.89
N VAL A 8 31.16 32.96 15.84
CA VAL A 8 32.24 32.36 16.64
C VAL A 8 33.18 31.59 15.72
N GLN A 9 34.42 32.08 15.72
CA GLN A 9 35.58 31.55 15.01
C GLN A 9 36.05 30.21 15.59
N ILE A 10 36.56 29.39 14.67
CA ILE A 10 37.23 28.12 14.90
C ILE A 10 38.58 28.35 15.56
N THR A 11 38.89 27.62 16.64
CA THR A 11 40.26 27.43 17.13
C THR A 11 40.58 25.93 17.17
N LEU A 12 41.44 25.49 16.25
CA LEU A 12 42.07 24.18 16.25
C LEU A 12 43.21 24.18 17.29
N GLN A 13 43.08 23.38 18.35
CA GLN A 13 44.20 23.08 19.23
C GLN A 13 44.44 21.57 19.26
N GLY A 14 45.53 21.16 18.61
CA GLY A 14 45.98 19.79 18.58
C GLY A 14 46.53 19.35 19.94
N SER A 15 46.26 18.10 20.30
CA SER A 15 47.02 17.40 21.34
C SER A 15 47.37 15.98 20.88
N ARG A 16 48.67 15.79 20.62
CA ARG A 16 49.32 14.47 20.51
C ARG A 16 49.29 13.79 21.88
N ARG A 17 48.91 12.50 21.93
CA ARG A 17 49.47 11.55 22.90
C ARG A 17 49.78 10.22 22.21
N ARG A 18 51.08 9.86 22.25
CA ARG A 18 51.63 8.52 21.99
C ARG A 18 52.09 7.94 23.33
N GLN A 19 51.69 6.71 23.62
CA GLN A 19 52.31 5.74 24.56
C GLN A 19 51.48 4.45 24.41
N GLY A 20 51.99 3.22 24.36
CA GLY A 20 53.32 2.66 24.46
C GLY A 20 53.20 1.15 24.16
N ARG A 21 54.29 0.55 23.68
CA ARG A 21 54.44 -0.87 23.29
C ARG A 21 54.24 -1.86 24.45
N THR A 22 53.80 -3.06 24.11
CA THR A 22 54.25 -4.34 24.70
C THR A 22 54.43 -5.37 23.59
N ALA A 23 55.45 -6.22 23.71
CA ALA A 23 55.94 -7.10 22.67
C ALA A 23 56.33 -8.48 23.23
N PHE A 24 56.00 -9.54 22.47
CA PHE A 24 56.61 -10.90 22.36
C PHE A 24 56.46 -11.91 23.51
N PRO A 25 56.55 -13.27 23.29
CA PRO A 25 57.26 -14.03 22.21
C PRO A 25 56.38 -15.05 21.42
N VAL A 26 56.63 -15.35 20.13
CA VAL A 26 57.61 -16.25 19.45
C VAL A 26 57.51 -17.74 19.80
N SER A 27 57.02 -18.53 18.83
CA SER A 27 57.32 -19.95 18.53
C SER A 27 56.68 -20.25 17.16
N GLY A 28 57.23 -20.87 16.12
CA GLY A 28 58.50 -21.52 15.83
C GLY A 28 58.34 -22.21 14.45
N LYS A 29 58.95 -21.63 13.40
CA LYS A 29 59.52 -22.22 12.17
C LYS A 29 58.91 -23.49 11.51
N LYS A 30 58.44 -23.37 10.24
CA LYS A 30 58.86 -24.24 9.11
C LYS A 30 58.52 -23.62 7.74
N ARG A 31 59.47 -23.73 6.78
CA ARG A 31 59.42 -23.28 5.37
C ARG A 31 59.15 -24.48 4.45
N GLU A 32 58.71 -24.15 3.23
CA GLU A 32 58.59 -24.96 1.99
C GLU A 32 57.45 -26.01 2.02
N ASP A 33 56.57 -26.13 1.02
CA ASP A 33 56.84 -26.26 -0.42
C ASP A 33 55.59 -25.90 -1.29
N TYR A 34 55.82 -25.73 -2.60
CA TYR A 34 54.88 -25.50 -3.70
C TYR A 34 53.66 -26.44 -3.71
N SER A 35 52.47 -25.92 -4.03
CA SER A 35 51.59 -26.57 -5.00
C SER A 35 50.48 -25.64 -5.50
N ASP A 36 50.40 -25.61 -6.83
CA ASP A 36 49.42 -25.02 -7.72
C ASP A 36 47.97 -25.34 -7.31
N GLY A 37 47.08 -24.35 -7.41
CA GLY A 37 45.71 -24.44 -6.92
C GLY A 37 44.87 -23.22 -7.27
N ASP A 38 44.32 -23.26 -8.48
CA ASP A 38 43.10 -22.61 -9.02
C ASP A 38 42.43 -21.51 -8.16
N PRO A 39 42.24 -20.27 -8.66
CA PRO A 39 41.55 -19.25 -7.89
C PRO A 39 40.04 -19.49 -7.95
N LEU A 40 39.51 -19.94 -6.82
CA LEU A 40 38.09 -19.87 -6.47
C LEU A 40 37.51 -18.51 -6.85
N ASP A 41 36.42 -18.59 -7.61
CA ASP A 41 35.55 -17.52 -8.10
C ASP A 41 34.97 -16.72 -6.92
N VAL A 42 35.78 -15.83 -6.35
CA VAL A 42 35.32 -14.83 -5.38
C VAL A 42 34.43 -13.88 -6.15
N HIS A 43 33.12 -13.98 -5.90
CA HIS A 43 32.11 -13.01 -6.32
C HIS A 43 32.61 -11.59 -6.06
N LYS A 44 33.27 -11.00 -7.06
CA LYS A 44 33.77 -9.64 -7.02
C LYS A 44 32.58 -8.77 -7.37
N SER A 45 31.67 -8.61 -6.40
CA SER A 45 30.60 -7.64 -6.48
C SER A 45 31.25 -6.27 -6.62
N LEU A 46 31.15 -5.70 -7.82
CA LEU A 46 31.61 -4.35 -8.14
C LEU A 46 31.03 -3.38 -7.09
N PRO A 47 31.81 -2.42 -6.55
CA PRO A 47 31.28 -1.47 -5.57
C PRO A 47 30.11 -0.73 -6.20
N SER A 48 28.91 -0.97 -5.67
CA SER A 48 27.69 -0.33 -6.16
C SER A 48 27.84 1.19 -6.01
N SER A 49 27.39 1.93 -7.01
CA SER A 49 27.33 3.39 -6.92
C SER A 49 26.38 3.78 -5.79
N ALA A 50 26.70 4.82 -5.04
CA ALA A 50 25.81 5.34 -3.99
C ALA A 50 24.39 5.68 -4.50
N GLY A 51 24.20 5.86 -5.82
CA GLY A 51 22.89 5.99 -6.44
C GLY A 51 22.15 4.67 -6.68
N GLU A 52 22.86 3.57 -6.93
CA GLU A 52 22.31 2.22 -7.12
C GLU A 52 21.82 1.63 -5.80
N ASP A 53 22.60 1.78 -4.72
CA ASP A 53 22.17 1.33 -3.38
C ASP A 53 20.91 2.06 -2.91
N ARG A 54 20.81 3.36 -3.21
CA ARG A 54 19.60 4.16 -2.92
C ARG A 54 18.41 3.70 -3.75
N ALA A 55 18.61 3.35 -5.02
CA ALA A 55 17.55 2.81 -5.88
C ALA A 55 17.09 1.42 -5.43
N MET A 56 18.02 0.56 -4.98
CA MET A 56 17.69 -0.74 -4.40
C MET A 56 16.90 -0.59 -3.11
N MET A 57 17.34 0.28 -2.19
CA MET A 57 16.62 0.58 -0.95
C MET A 57 15.22 1.11 -1.23
N LEU A 58 15.05 1.98 -2.22
CA LEU A 58 13.74 2.49 -2.64
C LEU A 58 12.86 1.37 -3.21
N GLY A 59 13.42 0.48 -4.03
CA GLY A 59 12.71 -0.68 -4.56
C GLY A 59 12.23 -1.63 -3.47
N PHE A 60 13.10 -2.00 -2.51
CA PHE A 60 12.71 -2.85 -1.39
C PHE A 60 11.70 -2.18 -0.45
N ALA A 61 11.86 -0.88 -0.19
CA ALA A 61 10.89 -0.12 0.59
C ALA A 61 9.52 -0.12 -0.09
N THR A 62 9.45 0.19 -1.40
CA THR A 62 8.18 0.20 -2.14
C THR A 62 7.52 -1.18 -2.18
N MET A 63 8.30 -2.26 -2.31
CA MET A 63 7.80 -3.63 -2.20
C MET A 63 7.25 -3.92 -0.80
N GLY A 64 7.98 -3.58 0.26
CA GLY A 64 7.55 -3.78 1.65
C GLY A 64 6.27 -3.02 2.00
N PHE A 65 6.18 -1.75 1.60
CA PHE A 65 4.97 -0.94 1.78
C PHE A 65 3.79 -1.50 0.98
N SER A 66 4.01 -1.97 -0.25
CA SER A 66 2.96 -2.59 -1.05
C SER A 66 2.42 -3.86 -0.40
N VAL A 67 3.30 -4.73 0.12
CA VAL A 67 2.91 -5.95 0.84
C VAL A 67 2.10 -5.60 2.08
N LEU A 68 2.55 -4.63 2.89
CA LEU A 68 1.81 -4.17 4.07
C LEU A 68 0.42 -3.63 3.68
N MET A 69 0.34 -2.80 2.64
CA MET A 69 -0.92 -2.27 2.14
C MET A 69 -1.84 -3.39 1.62
N PHE A 70 -1.30 -4.41 0.95
CA PHE A 70 -2.07 -5.57 0.52
C PHE A 70 -2.63 -6.35 1.70
N PHE A 71 -1.87 -6.50 2.79
CA PHE A 71 -2.37 -7.12 4.02
C PHE A 71 -3.43 -6.27 4.70
N LEU A 72 -3.25 -4.95 4.79
CA LEU A 72 -4.23 -4.04 5.41
C LEU A 72 -5.53 -4.01 4.59
N LEU A 73 -5.44 -3.80 3.27
CA LEU A 73 -6.60 -3.80 2.38
C LEU A 73 -7.23 -5.19 2.31
N GLY A 74 -6.42 -6.24 2.20
CA GLY A 74 -6.89 -7.63 2.21
C GLY A 74 -7.65 -7.95 3.49
N THR A 75 -7.08 -7.70 4.67
CA THR A 75 -7.76 -8.00 5.94
C THR A 75 -8.99 -7.14 6.19
N THR A 76 -8.98 -5.86 5.80
CA THR A 76 -10.13 -4.95 5.98
C THR A 76 -11.25 -5.19 4.97
N ILE A 77 -10.94 -5.67 3.76
CA ILE A 77 -11.93 -5.90 2.69
C ILE A 77 -12.41 -7.35 2.66
N LEU A 78 -11.60 -8.34 3.05
CA LEU A 78 -11.96 -9.76 2.92
C LEU A 78 -13.19 -10.13 3.75
N LYS A 79 -13.33 -9.60 4.97
CA LYS A 79 -14.52 -9.84 5.80
C LYS A 79 -15.82 -9.30 5.16
N PRO A 80 -15.93 -8.00 4.81
CA PRO A 80 -17.14 -7.49 4.16
C PRO A 80 -17.37 -8.10 2.77
N PHE A 81 -16.30 -8.49 2.06
CA PHE A 81 -16.38 -9.14 0.76
C PHE A 81 -16.99 -10.54 0.80
N MET A 82 -16.53 -11.40 1.72
CA MET A 82 -17.11 -12.74 1.89
C MET A 82 -18.59 -12.66 2.25
N LEU A 83 -19.00 -11.63 2.99
CA LEU A 83 -20.40 -11.39 3.30
C LEU A 83 -21.20 -10.87 2.09
N SER A 84 -20.61 -9.99 1.26
CA SER A 84 -21.29 -9.42 0.08
C SER A 84 -21.49 -10.42 -1.05
N ILE A 85 -20.48 -11.25 -1.38
CA ILE A 85 -20.61 -12.32 -2.40
C ILE A 85 -21.64 -13.36 -2.00
N ARG A 86 -21.71 -13.69 -0.70
CA ARG A 86 -22.65 -14.69 -0.19
C ARG A 86 -24.10 -14.22 -0.28
N ARG A 87 -24.38 -12.93 -0.52
CA ARG A 87 -25.76 -12.45 -0.61
C ARG A 87 -26.37 -12.70 -1.97
N GLU A 88 -27.48 -13.41 -1.94
CA GLU A 88 -28.27 -13.75 -3.11
C GLU A 88 -29.34 -12.69 -3.35
N GLU A 89 -29.66 -12.46 -4.62
CA GLU A 89 -30.74 -11.56 -5.01
C GLU A 89 -32.10 -12.24 -4.83
N SER A 90 -33.06 -11.50 -4.31
CA SER A 90 -34.43 -11.96 -4.08
C SER A 90 -35.41 -10.81 -4.24
N THR A 91 -36.70 -11.13 -4.27
CA THR A 91 -37.76 -10.12 -4.26
C THR A 91 -38.27 -9.91 -2.84
N CYS A 92 -38.35 -8.66 -2.42
CA CYS A 92 -38.89 -8.25 -1.13
C CYS A 92 -40.12 -7.38 -1.31
N THR A 93 -41.05 -7.46 -0.35
CA THR A 93 -42.19 -6.55 -0.24
C THR A 93 -42.11 -5.80 1.09
N ALA A 94 -42.22 -4.48 1.06
CA ALA A 94 -42.31 -3.70 2.30
C ALA A 94 -43.64 -3.99 2.98
N ILE A 95 -43.61 -4.21 4.30
CA ILE A 95 -44.81 -4.55 5.10
C ILE A 95 -45.08 -3.54 6.22
N LEU A 96 -44.03 -3.01 6.84
CA LEU A 96 -44.15 -2.06 7.96
C LEU A 96 -42.96 -1.12 7.93
N THR A 97 -43.22 0.18 8.01
CA THR A 97 -42.19 1.18 8.28
C THR A 97 -42.53 2.00 9.50
N ASP A 98 -41.55 2.17 10.38
CA ASP A 98 -41.73 2.87 11.64
C ASP A 98 -40.48 3.65 12.02
N ILE A 99 -40.67 4.80 12.63
CA ILE A 99 -39.58 5.60 13.20
C ILE A 99 -39.63 5.37 14.71
N MET A 100 -38.51 4.95 15.29
CA MET A 100 -38.42 4.78 16.75
C MET A 100 -38.52 6.13 17.46
N ASP A 101 -39.26 6.16 18.57
CA ASP A 101 -39.38 7.34 19.44
C ASP A 101 -38.04 7.72 20.09
N ASP A 102 -37.16 6.74 20.28
CA ASP A 102 -35.82 6.94 20.82
C ASP A 102 -34.86 7.47 19.75
N TRP A 103 -34.43 8.71 19.93
CA TRP A 103 -33.43 9.35 19.08
C TRP A 103 -32.03 8.90 19.45
N LEU A 104 -31.23 8.59 18.43
CA LEU A 104 -29.87 8.10 18.59
C LEU A 104 -28.87 9.25 18.55
N ASP A 105 -27.88 9.22 19.44
CA ASP A 105 -26.83 10.22 19.49
C ASP A 105 -25.84 10.04 18.33
N CYS A 106 -25.41 11.14 17.74
CA CYS A 106 -24.40 11.18 16.70
C CYS A 106 -23.45 12.36 16.88
N ALA A 107 -22.26 12.27 16.28
CA ALA A 107 -21.29 13.36 16.31
C ALA A 107 -21.07 13.90 14.90
N PHE A 108 -20.95 15.22 14.79
CA PHE A 108 -20.64 15.91 13.54
C PHE A 108 -19.50 16.91 13.72
N THR A 109 -18.76 17.18 12.65
CA THR A 109 -17.70 18.18 12.65
C THR A 109 -18.27 19.52 12.22
N CYS A 110 -18.16 20.56 13.06
CA CYS A 110 -18.67 21.90 12.74
C CYS A 110 -17.60 22.90 12.28
N GLY A 111 -16.36 22.41 12.06
CA GLY A 111 -15.20 23.22 11.67
C GLY A 111 -13.89 22.64 12.24
N VAL A 112 -12.82 23.43 12.19
CA VAL A 112 -11.50 23.05 12.74
C VAL A 112 -11.62 22.93 14.26
N HIS A 113 -11.29 21.75 14.82
CA HIS A 113 -11.40 21.44 16.25
C HIS A 113 -12.80 21.56 16.89
N CYS A 114 -13.87 21.60 16.08
CA CYS A 114 -15.24 21.52 16.60
C CYS A 114 -15.82 20.12 16.45
N ARG A 115 -16.30 19.53 17.56
CA ARG A 115 -17.13 18.33 17.57
C ARG A 115 -18.50 18.68 18.12
N GLY A 116 -19.48 18.79 17.23
CA GLY A 116 -20.88 18.92 17.57
C GLY A 116 -21.47 17.56 17.96
N GLN A 117 -22.44 17.59 18.87
CA GLN A 117 -23.31 16.46 19.16
C GLN A 117 -24.67 16.74 18.53
N GLY A 118 -25.20 15.76 17.83
CA GLY A 118 -26.52 15.78 17.23
C GLY A 118 -27.30 14.53 17.60
N LYS A 119 -28.56 14.48 17.20
CA LYS A 119 -29.38 13.28 17.31
C LYS A 119 -30.07 13.02 15.99
N TYR A 120 -30.29 11.74 15.68
CA TYR A 120 -31.03 11.33 14.49
C TYR A 120 -32.10 10.28 14.81
N PRO A 121 -33.22 10.26 14.07
CA PRO A 121 -34.24 9.25 14.25
C PRO A 121 -33.81 7.90 13.66
N CYS A 122 -34.14 6.79 14.33
CA CYS A 122 -33.93 5.45 13.78
C CYS A 122 -35.15 5.02 12.98
N LEU A 123 -35.04 4.99 11.65
CA LEU A 123 -36.06 4.41 10.78
C LEU A 123 -35.88 2.89 10.71
N ARG A 124 -36.96 2.13 10.90
CA ARG A 124 -37.03 0.69 10.69
C ARG A 124 -37.96 0.40 9.51
N VAL A 125 -37.50 -0.48 8.63
CA VAL A 125 -38.27 -0.92 7.47
C VAL A 125 -38.28 -2.43 7.49
N PHE A 126 -39.43 -3.03 7.74
CA PHE A 126 -39.59 -4.48 7.68
C PHE A 126 -40.08 -4.90 6.31
N VAL A 127 -39.50 -5.98 5.81
CA VAL A 127 -39.82 -6.59 4.53
C VAL A 127 -40.19 -8.05 4.69
N ASN A 128 -40.97 -8.55 3.74
CA ASN A 128 -41.24 -9.97 3.58
C ASN A 128 -40.52 -10.48 2.33
N LEU A 129 -39.73 -11.54 2.46
CA LEU A 129 -39.07 -12.20 1.32
C LEU A 129 -40.08 -13.05 0.56
N THR A 130 -40.19 -12.85 -0.75
CA THR A 130 -41.16 -13.57 -1.59
C THR A 130 -40.92 -15.09 -1.62
N HIS A 131 -39.67 -15.55 -1.52
CA HIS A 131 -39.34 -16.98 -1.58
C HIS A 131 -39.64 -17.74 -0.29
N SER A 132 -39.39 -17.15 0.88
CA SER A 132 -39.55 -17.81 2.18
C SER A 132 -40.77 -17.36 2.98
N GLY A 133 -41.39 -16.23 2.63
CA GLY A 133 -42.42 -15.60 3.44
C GLY A 133 -41.90 -15.08 4.79
N GLN A 134 -40.58 -15.02 4.97
CA GLN A 134 -39.96 -14.60 6.22
C GLN A 134 -39.94 -13.07 6.32
N LYS A 135 -40.31 -12.57 7.50
CA LYS A 135 -40.19 -11.16 7.87
C LYS A 135 -38.75 -10.87 8.30
N ALA A 136 -38.17 -9.80 7.78
CA ALA A 136 -36.80 -9.39 8.05
C ALA A 136 -36.69 -7.87 8.15
N LEU A 137 -35.67 -7.37 8.86
CA LEU A 137 -35.34 -5.96 8.88
C LEU A 137 -34.52 -5.63 7.61
N LEU A 138 -34.98 -4.64 6.86
CA LEU A 138 -34.29 -4.11 5.71
C LEU A 138 -33.24 -3.09 6.17
N HIS A 139 -32.07 -3.18 5.55
CA HIS A 139 -30.99 -2.21 5.67
C HIS A 139 -30.71 -1.60 4.29
N TYR A 140 -30.27 -0.35 4.26
CA TYR A 140 -29.94 0.33 3.01
C TYR A 140 -28.77 -0.36 2.31
N ASN A 141 -27.69 -0.66 3.04
CA ASN A 141 -26.48 -1.29 2.51
C ASN A 141 -25.74 -2.10 3.60
N GLU A 142 -24.61 -2.71 3.25
CA GLU A 142 -23.78 -3.48 4.18
C GLU A 142 -23.20 -2.67 5.34
N GLU A 143 -22.91 -1.39 5.10
CA GLU A 143 -22.35 -0.50 6.12
C GLU A 143 -23.38 -0.17 7.20
N ALA A 144 -24.65 0.00 6.83
CA ALA A 144 -25.74 0.25 7.77
C ALA A 144 -25.86 -0.90 8.80
N VAL A 145 -25.70 -2.14 8.35
CA VAL A 145 -25.68 -3.34 9.23
C VAL A 145 -24.53 -3.26 10.25
N GLN A 146 -23.35 -2.78 9.83
CA GLN A 146 -22.17 -2.69 10.70
C GLN A 146 -22.24 -1.51 11.69
N ILE A 147 -22.77 -0.36 11.26
CA ILE A 147 -22.84 0.85 12.08
C ILE A 147 -23.96 0.71 13.12
N ASN A 148 -25.16 0.33 12.69
CA ASN A 148 -26.29 0.16 13.58
C ASN A 148 -27.27 -0.91 13.04
N PRO A 149 -27.20 -2.15 13.55
CA PRO A 149 -28.02 -3.26 13.05
C PRO A 149 -29.51 -3.13 13.40
N LYS A 150 -29.94 -2.07 14.10
CA LYS A 150 -31.35 -1.85 14.46
C LYS A 150 -32.09 -0.91 13.51
N CYS A 151 -31.37 -0.19 12.64
CA CYS A 151 -31.95 0.83 11.77
C CYS A 151 -31.72 0.49 10.28
N PHE A 152 -32.62 0.98 9.42
CA PHE A 152 -32.52 0.88 7.97
C PHE A 152 -31.26 1.59 7.45
N TYR A 153 -30.97 2.80 7.94
CA TYR A 153 -29.78 3.56 7.57
C TYR A 153 -29.31 4.43 8.73
N THR A 154 -28.05 4.90 8.65
CA THR A 154 -27.51 5.91 9.54
C THR A 154 -27.20 7.17 8.72
N PRO A 155 -27.91 8.29 8.92
CA PRO A 155 -27.68 9.51 8.16
C PRO A 155 -26.35 10.18 8.53
N LYS A 156 -25.87 11.07 7.65
CA LYS A 156 -24.76 11.96 7.98
C LYS A 156 -25.25 12.98 9.01
N CYS A 157 -24.77 12.82 10.24
CA CYS A 157 -25.07 13.72 11.34
C CYS A 157 -24.67 15.16 11.00
N HIS A 158 -25.58 16.10 11.24
CA HIS A 158 -25.33 17.53 11.10
C HIS A 158 -26.27 18.29 12.05
N GLN A 159 -26.11 19.62 12.12
CA GLN A 159 -26.78 20.44 13.13
C GLN A 159 -28.30 20.52 12.94
N ASP A 160 -28.79 20.48 11.69
CA ASP A 160 -30.22 20.60 11.41
C ASP A 160 -30.94 19.28 11.70
N ARG A 161 -31.57 19.22 12.87
CA ARG A 161 -32.34 18.06 13.31
C ARG A 161 -33.62 17.87 12.49
N ASN A 162 -34.22 18.96 12.00
CA ASN A 162 -35.46 18.87 11.24
C ASN A 162 -35.19 18.30 9.85
N ASP A 163 -34.06 18.65 9.24
CA ASP A 163 -33.62 18.03 7.98
C ASP A 163 -33.42 16.51 8.11
N LEU A 164 -32.77 16.07 9.19
CA LEU A 164 -32.61 14.64 9.50
C LEU A 164 -33.96 13.93 9.69
N LEU A 165 -34.93 14.60 10.33
CA LEU A 165 -36.27 14.06 10.54
C LEU A 165 -37.07 14.02 9.24
N ASN A 166 -37.08 15.10 8.47
CA ASN A 166 -37.77 15.18 7.19
C ASN A 166 -37.25 14.12 6.23
N SER A 167 -35.92 13.93 6.16
CA SER A 167 -35.32 12.85 5.38
C SER A 167 -35.84 11.46 5.78
N ALA A 168 -36.00 11.20 7.08
CA ALA A 168 -36.53 9.93 7.56
C ALA A 168 -38.04 9.78 7.27
N LEU A 169 -38.80 10.87 7.35
CA LEU A 169 -40.22 10.92 7.01
C LEU A 169 -40.45 10.71 5.50
N ASP A 170 -39.64 11.33 4.64
CA ASP A 170 -39.72 11.16 3.19
C ASP A 170 -39.48 9.69 2.78
N ILE A 171 -38.50 9.03 3.40
CA ILE A 171 -38.22 7.61 3.16
C ILE A 171 -39.38 6.74 3.69
N LYS A 172 -39.91 7.07 4.87
CA LYS A 172 -41.08 6.39 5.43
C LYS A 172 -42.27 6.49 4.48
N GLU A 173 -42.59 7.69 4.00
CA GLU A 173 -43.68 7.93 3.05
C GLU A 173 -43.47 7.17 1.73
N PHE A 174 -42.24 7.13 1.22
CA PHE A 174 -41.91 6.34 0.03
C PHE A 174 -42.26 4.85 0.19
N PHE A 175 -41.88 4.24 1.32
CA PHE A 175 -42.18 2.83 1.56
C PHE A 175 -43.63 2.57 1.93
N ASP A 176 -44.30 3.52 2.60
CA ASP A 176 -45.73 3.44 2.88
C ASP A 176 -46.56 3.52 1.60
N HIS A 177 -46.16 4.38 0.65
CA HIS A 177 -46.79 4.45 -0.67
C HIS A 177 -46.53 3.20 -1.51
N LYS A 178 -45.34 2.59 -1.36
CA LYS A 178 -44.94 1.35 -2.03
C LYS A 178 -45.27 0.08 -1.24
N ASN A 179 -46.08 0.18 -0.19
CA ASN A 179 -46.41 -0.95 0.66
C ASN A 179 -47.06 -2.08 -0.17
N GLY A 180 -46.55 -3.30 0.00
CA GLY A 180 -46.98 -4.47 -0.79
C GLY A 180 -46.43 -4.56 -2.21
N THR A 181 -45.68 -3.57 -2.72
CA THR A 181 -45.04 -3.66 -4.04
C THR A 181 -43.70 -4.41 -3.96
N PRO A 182 -43.45 -5.36 -4.88
CA PRO A 182 -42.19 -6.11 -4.91
C PRO A 182 -41.02 -5.27 -5.45
N PHE A 183 -39.86 -5.37 -4.82
CA PHE A 183 -38.60 -4.78 -5.28
C PHE A 183 -37.42 -5.74 -5.08
N SER A 184 -36.31 -5.51 -5.79
CA SER A 184 -35.08 -6.31 -5.66
C SER A 184 -34.36 -5.99 -4.35
N CYS A 185 -33.97 -7.03 -3.62
CA CYS A 185 -33.26 -6.98 -2.35
C CYS A 185 -32.28 -8.15 -2.26
N PHE A 186 -31.32 -8.09 -1.34
CA PHE A 186 -30.33 -9.14 -1.17
C PHE A 186 -30.34 -9.70 0.24
N TYR A 187 -30.40 -11.02 0.37
CA TYR A 187 -30.45 -11.73 1.65
C TYR A 187 -29.21 -12.61 1.83
N SER A 188 -28.83 -12.93 3.09
CA SER A 188 -27.68 -13.79 3.38
C SER A 188 -28.15 -15.18 3.87
N PRO A 189 -27.95 -16.28 3.11
CA PRO A 189 -28.48 -17.61 3.44
C PRO A 189 -27.82 -18.26 4.66
N ALA A 190 -26.63 -17.80 5.06
CA ALA A 190 -25.86 -18.39 6.17
C ALA A 190 -25.70 -17.42 7.36
N SER A 191 -26.58 -16.42 7.46
CA SER A 191 -26.70 -15.55 8.60
C SER A 191 -27.87 -16.04 9.46
N GLN A 192 -27.64 -16.26 10.76
CA GLN A 192 -28.76 -16.48 11.71
C GLN A 192 -29.55 -15.18 11.95
N SER A 193 -28.94 -14.02 11.69
CA SER A 193 -29.63 -12.73 11.67
C SER A 193 -30.25 -12.49 10.30
N GLU A 194 -31.54 -12.14 10.32
CA GLU A 194 -32.45 -11.89 9.19
C GLU A 194 -32.09 -10.58 8.46
N ASP A 195 -30.82 -10.42 8.07
CA ASP A 195 -30.31 -9.15 7.55
C ASP A 195 -30.52 -9.11 6.03
N VAL A 196 -31.47 -8.29 5.59
CA VAL A 196 -31.74 -8.02 4.18
C VAL A 196 -31.20 -6.65 3.82
N ILE A 197 -30.51 -6.52 2.69
CA ILE A 197 -30.00 -5.24 2.20
C ILE A 197 -30.72 -4.82 0.91
N LEU A 198 -30.96 -3.52 0.75
CA LEU A 198 -31.58 -2.95 -0.45
C LEU A 198 -30.57 -2.84 -1.60
N ILE A 199 -29.39 -2.28 -1.33
CA ILE A 199 -28.34 -2.11 -2.34
C ILE A 199 -27.02 -2.72 -1.87
N LYS A 200 -26.27 -3.31 -2.80
CA LYS A 200 -24.87 -3.70 -2.59
C LYS A 200 -23.99 -2.46 -2.75
N LYS A 201 -23.39 -1.98 -1.65
CA LYS A 201 -22.48 -0.82 -1.68
C LYS A 201 -21.09 -1.20 -2.19
N TYR A 202 -20.65 -2.42 -1.93
CA TYR A 202 -19.36 -2.90 -2.41
C TYR A 202 -19.47 -3.30 -3.88
N ASP A 203 -19.24 -2.33 -4.75
CA ASP A 203 -19.13 -2.56 -6.17
C ASP A 203 -17.82 -3.29 -6.50
N GLN A 204 -17.89 -4.20 -7.47
CA GLN A 204 -16.77 -5.02 -7.94
C GLN A 204 -15.57 -4.14 -8.39
N MET A 205 -15.87 -2.91 -8.82
CA MET A 205 -14.89 -1.91 -9.22
C MET A 205 -14.02 -1.40 -8.07
N ALA A 206 -14.56 -1.23 -6.86
CA ALA A 206 -13.78 -0.80 -5.70
C ALA A 206 -12.74 -1.85 -5.31
N ILE A 207 -13.08 -3.13 -5.47
CA ILE A 207 -12.19 -4.27 -5.21
C ILE A 207 -11.05 -4.29 -6.24
N PHE A 208 -11.38 -4.09 -7.53
CA PHE A 208 -10.38 -3.98 -8.57
C PHE A 208 -9.35 -2.91 -8.22
N HIS A 209 -9.79 -1.70 -7.85
CA HIS A 209 -8.88 -0.63 -7.46
C HIS A 209 -8.06 -0.99 -6.21
N CYS A 210 -8.66 -1.58 -5.18
CA CYS A 210 -7.95 -1.95 -3.95
C CYS A 210 -6.84 -3.00 -4.17
N LEU A 211 -6.97 -3.89 -5.16
CA LEU A 211 -5.95 -4.89 -5.48
C LEU A 211 -4.98 -4.41 -6.57
N PHE A 212 -5.47 -3.63 -7.52
CA PHE A 212 -4.71 -3.14 -8.67
C PHE A 212 -3.58 -2.19 -8.24
N TRP A 213 -3.87 -1.21 -7.36
CA TRP A 213 -2.87 -0.23 -6.92
C TRP A 213 -1.69 -0.86 -6.16
N PRO A 214 -1.91 -1.72 -5.13
CA PRO A 214 -0.82 -2.44 -4.49
C PRO A 214 -0.04 -3.32 -5.47
N SER A 215 -0.72 -4.02 -6.40
CA SER A 215 -0.04 -4.87 -7.38
C SER A 215 0.85 -4.06 -8.32
N LEU A 216 0.39 -2.90 -8.80
CA LEU A 216 1.16 -2.01 -9.66
C LEU A 216 2.40 -1.45 -8.93
N THR A 217 2.25 -1.08 -7.65
CA THR A 217 3.38 -0.60 -6.84
C THR A 217 4.39 -1.71 -6.55
N LEU A 218 3.94 -2.94 -6.31
CA LEU A 218 4.81 -4.11 -6.14
C LEU A 218 5.61 -4.39 -7.41
N LEU A 219 4.93 -4.40 -8.57
CA LEU A 219 5.56 -4.60 -9.87
C LEU A 219 6.55 -3.48 -10.16
N GLY A 220 6.19 -2.23 -9.88
CA GLY A 220 7.09 -1.08 -10.00
C GLY A 220 8.36 -1.23 -9.16
N GLY A 221 8.22 -1.62 -7.88
CA GLY A 221 9.36 -1.89 -6.99
C GLY A 221 10.24 -3.03 -7.52
N ALA A 222 9.64 -4.13 -7.99
CA ALA A 222 10.34 -5.26 -8.58
C ALA A 222 11.14 -4.86 -9.83
N LEU A 223 10.53 -4.06 -10.72
CA LEU A 223 11.17 -3.57 -11.94
C LEU A 223 12.35 -2.65 -11.62
N ILE A 224 12.24 -1.78 -10.61
CA ILE A 224 13.36 -0.93 -10.17
C ILE A 224 14.53 -1.80 -9.71
N VAL A 225 14.30 -2.77 -8.82
CA VAL A 225 15.36 -3.67 -8.34
C VAL A 225 15.93 -4.51 -9.50
N GLY A 226 15.06 -5.06 -10.34
CA GLY A 226 15.44 -5.87 -11.50
C GLY A 226 16.30 -5.10 -12.50
N MET A 227 15.93 -3.85 -12.81
CA MET A 227 16.72 -2.99 -13.68
C MET A 227 18.10 -2.66 -13.09
N VAL A 228 18.18 -2.34 -11.79
CA VAL A 228 19.46 -2.07 -11.14
C VAL A 228 20.36 -3.32 -11.17
N ARG A 229 19.81 -4.50 -10.86
CA ARG A 229 20.54 -5.78 -10.94
C ARG A 229 21.00 -6.09 -12.35
N LEU A 230 20.16 -5.85 -13.35
CA LEU A 230 20.51 -6.07 -14.75
C LEU A 230 21.64 -5.13 -15.18
N THR A 231 21.59 -3.85 -14.77
CA THR A 231 22.68 -2.90 -15.05
C THR A 231 23.99 -3.28 -14.34
N GLN A 232 23.94 -3.76 -13.10
CA GLN A 232 25.11 -4.27 -12.37
C GLN A 232 25.71 -5.49 -13.06
N HIS A 233 24.86 -6.45 -13.47
CA HIS A 233 25.27 -7.67 -14.15
C HIS A 233 25.91 -7.38 -15.52
N LEU A 234 25.28 -6.52 -16.33
CA LEU A 234 25.84 -6.08 -17.61
C LEU A 234 27.16 -5.32 -17.43
N SER A 235 27.30 -4.53 -16.36
CA SER A 235 28.56 -3.83 -16.07
C SER A 235 29.69 -4.80 -15.74
N LEU A 236 29.40 -5.83 -14.93
CA LEU A 236 30.36 -6.89 -14.60
C LEU A 236 30.78 -7.67 -15.84
N LEU A 237 29.83 -8.01 -16.72
CA LEU A 237 30.13 -8.69 -17.98
C LEU A 237 30.95 -7.80 -18.94
N CYS A 238 30.64 -6.50 -19.07
CA CYS A 238 31.46 -5.58 -19.89
C CYS A 238 32.89 -5.48 -19.32
N GLU A 239 33.05 -5.48 -17.99
CA GLU A 239 34.37 -5.48 -17.34
C GLU A 239 35.14 -6.80 -17.60
N LYS A 240 34.51 -7.96 -17.39
CA LYS A 240 35.13 -9.28 -17.65
C LYS A 240 35.52 -9.46 -19.11
N TYR A 241 34.67 -9.04 -20.05
CA TYR A 241 35.00 -9.09 -21.48
C TYR A 241 36.16 -8.13 -21.80
N SER A 242 36.16 -6.93 -21.22
CA SER A 242 37.24 -5.95 -21.43
C SER A 242 38.60 -6.43 -20.91
N THR A 243 38.65 -7.19 -19.81
CA THR A 243 39.90 -7.74 -19.27
C THR A 243 40.44 -8.86 -20.14
N VAL A 244 39.57 -9.75 -20.63
CA VAL A 244 39.94 -10.84 -21.55
C VAL A 244 40.48 -10.29 -22.87
N VAL A 245 39.77 -9.32 -23.47
CA VAL A 245 40.25 -8.65 -24.69
C VAL A 245 41.57 -7.92 -24.44
N ARG A 246 41.77 -7.28 -23.28
CA ARG A 246 43.04 -6.59 -22.99
C ARG A 246 44.21 -7.55 -22.80
N ASP A 247 43.97 -8.75 -22.26
CA ASP A 247 44.97 -9.80 -22.13
C ASP A 247 45.28 -10.47 -23.49
N GLU A 248 44.30 -10.62 -24.38
CA GLU A 248 44.52 -11.09 -25.76
C GLU A 248 45.20 -10.02 -26.65
N VAL A 249 44.89 -8.75 -26.45
CA VAL A 249 45.46 -7.60 -27.18
C VAL A 249 46.92 -7.30 -26.80
N GLY A 250 47.48 -7.98 -25.80
CA GLY A 250 48.94 -8.08 -25.60
C GLY A 250 49.69 -8.61 -26.84
N GLY A 251 48.98 -9.22 -27.80
CA GLY A 251 49.48 -9.61 -29.12
C GLY A 251 48.61 -9.11 -30.28
N LYS A 252 48.77 -7.84 -30.69
CA LYS A 252 48.30 -7.23 -31.97
C LYS A 252 46.77 -7.13 -32.21
N VAL A 253 46.27 -5.90 -32.35
CA VAL A 253 44.87 -5.53 -32.60
C VAL A 253 44.49 -5.51 -34.09
N PRO A 254 43.30 -6.01 -34.49
CA PRO A 254 42.56 -5.57 -35.67
C PRO A 254 41.49 -4.52 -35.34
N TYR A 255 41.35 -3.54 -36.24
CA TYR A 255 40.60 -2.27 -36.17
C TYR A 255 39.08 -2.34 -35.83
N ILE A 256 38.47 -3.52 -35.70
CA ILE A 256 37.01 -3.70 -35.52
C ILE A 256 36.59 -3.64 -34.03
N GLU A 257 37.46 -4.01 -33.09
CA GLU A 257 37.13 -4.01 -31.64
C GLU A 257 37.07 -2.62 -31.00
N GLN A 258 37.72 -1.63 -31.61
CA GLN A 258 37.76 -0.26 -31.08
C GLN A 258 36.39 0.44 -31.08
N HIS A 259 35.47 0.01 -31.95
CA HIS A 259 34.15 0.62 -32.09
C HIS A 259 33.15 0.17 -31.01
N GLN A 260 33.21 -1.09 -30.57
CA GLN A 260 32.39 -1.58 -29.45
C GLN A 260 32.86 -1.03 -28.10
N PHE A 261 34.18 -0.86 -27.92
CA PHE A 261 34.77 -0.22 -26.74
C PHE A 261 34.35 1.25 -26.59
N LYS A 262 34.17 1.96 -27.71
CA LYS A 262 33.69 3.35 -27.73
C LYS A 262 32.24 3.46 -27.28
N LEU A 263 31.38 2.47 -27.59
CA LEU A 263 29.98 2.48 -27.15
C LEU A 263 29.80 2.23 -25.64
N CYS A 264 30.56 1.30 -25.03
CA CYS A 264 30.47 1.05 -23.57
C CYS A 264 31.01 2.26 -22.76
N SER A 265 31.98 3.02 -23.29
CA SER A 265 32.56 4.21 -22.62
C SER A 265 31.77 5.51 -22.80
N MET A 266 31.11 5.75 -23.95
CA MET A 266 30.29 6.96 -24.18
C MET A 266 29.06 7.05 -23.26
N ARG A 267 28.51 5.90 -22.83
CA ARG A 267 27.38 5.88 -21.89
C ARG A 267 27.79 6.32 -20.48
N ARG A 268 29.07 6.16 -20.13
CA ARG A 268 29.66 6.54 -18.84
C ARG A 268 29.99 8.05 -18.75
N SER A 269 30.30 8.70 -19.87
CA SER A 269 30.57 10.15 -19.92
C SER A 269 29.29 10.99 -19.99
N LYS A 270 28.26 10.53 -20.71
CA LYS A 270 27.00 11.30 -20.87
C LYS A 270 26.22 11.47 -19.56
N GLY A 271 26.22 10.47 -18.67
CA GLY A 271 25.62 10.58 -17.33
C GLY A 271 26.40 11.45 -16.34
N ARG A 272 27.64 11.85 -16.67
CA ARG A 272 28.47 12.72 -15.82
C ARG A 272 28.38 14.21 -16.21
N ALA A 273 27.90 14.51 -17.41
CA ALA A 273 27.84 15.87 -17.97
C ALA A 273 26.47 16.57 -17.76
N GLU A 274 25.40 15.84 -17.42
CA GLU A 274 24.07 16.42 -17.14
C GLU A 274 23.85 16.84 -15.67
N LYS A 275 24.92 16.93 -14.87
CA LYS A 275 24.88 17.44 -13.48
C LYS A 275 25.97 18.48 -13.21
N SER A 276 26.21 19.38 -14.16
CA SER A 276 26.89 20.64 -13.90
C SER A 276 26.02 21.81 -14.31
#